data_AF-A0A2V4C2Q6-F1
#
_entry.id   AF-A0A2V4C2Q6-F1
#
_cell.length_a   1.000
_cell.length_b   1.000
_cell.length_c   1.000
_cell.angle_alpha   90.00
_cell.angle_beta   90.00
_cell.angle_gamma   90.00
#
_symmetry.space_group_name_H-M   'P 1'
#
loop_
_entity.id
_entity.type
_entity.pdbx_description
1 polymer ?
#
loop_
_entity_poly.entity_id
_entity_poly.type
_entity_poly.pdbx_seq_one_letter_code
_entity_poly.pdbx_strand_id
1 'polypeptide(L)' 'MEYSFTVPNHKEHFTVQIDGFIYQCGYRFKTERTTAGIKYSCQFNNEETKNEFDKGLSDKVPELWQNEQ' A
#
# COMPACT_ATOMS: atom_id res chain seq x y z
N MET A 1 -4.49 13.09 -7.24
CA MET A 1 -3.38 13.16 -6.27
C MET A 1 -2.59 11.87 -6.35
N GLU A 2 -1.29 11.93 -6.65
CA GLU A 2 -0.46 10.72 -6.73
C GLU A 2 -0.18 10.21 -5.30
N TYR A 3 -0.40 8.92 -5.08
CA TYR A 3 -0.03 8.21 -3.87
C TYR A 3 0.81 7.00 -4.25
N SER A 4 1.91 6.79 -3.53
CA SER A 4 2.72 5.59 -3.70
C SER A 4 3.42 5.18 -2.43
N PHE A 5 3.63 3.88 -2.27
CA PHE A 5 4.43 3.30 -1.19
C PHE A 5 5.17 2.07 -1.73
N THR A 6 6.22 1.67 -1.02
CA THR A 6 7.04 0.50 -1.39
C THR A 6 6.99 -0.52 -0.26
N VAL A 7 6.60 -1.74 -0.59
CA VAL A 7 6.71 -2.90 0.29
C VAL A 7 8.11 -3.48 0.13
N PRO A 8 9.00 -3.40 1.13
CA PRO A 8 10.35 -3.88 0.97
C PRO A 8 10.41 -5.41 0.84
N ASN A 9 11.44 -5.96 0.20
CA ASN A 9 11.54 -7.40 -0.10
C ASN A 9 11.37 -8.31 1.15
N HIS A 10 11.93 -7.91 2.31
CA HIS A 10 11.80 -8.68 3.55
C HIS A 10 10.36 -8.66 4.14
N LYS A 11 9.50 -7.78 3.63
CA LYS A 11 8.07 -7.64 3.95
C LYS A 11 7.17 -8.11 2.79
N GLU A 12 7.70 -8.79 1.78
CA GLU A 12 6.94 -9.23 0.61
C GLU A 12 5.77 -10.16 0.96
N HIS A 13 5.84 -10.89 2.08
CA HIS A 13 4.75 -11.74 2.55
C HIS A 13 3.46 -10.95 2.88
N PHE A 14 3.53 -9.64 3.09
CA PHE A 14 2.35 -8.79 3.28
C PHE A 14 1.63 -8.42 1.98
N THR A 15 2.24 -8.65 0.80
CA THR A 15 1.66 -8.28 -0.51
C THR A 15 0.29 -8.89 -0.73
N VAL A 16 0.07 -10.14 -0.31
CA VAL A 16 -1.24 -10.80 -0.38
C VAL A 16 -2.33 -10.04 0.41
N GLN A 17 -1.99 -9.53 1.59
CA GLN A 17 -2.92 -8.76 2.42
C GLN A 17 -3.20 -7.37 1.82
N ILE A 18 -2.16 -6.74 1.28
CA ILE A 18 -2.23 -5.43 0.63
C ILE A 18 -3.09 -5.51 -0.63
N ASP A 19 -2.84 -6.49 -1.49
CA ASP A 19 -3.59 -6.72 -2.73
C ASP A 19 -5.07 -7.04 -2.42
N GLY A 20 -5.32 -7.86 -1.39
CA GLY A 20 -6.66 -8.17 -0.93
C GLY A 20 -7.41 -6.92 -0.44
N PHE A 21 -6.74 -6.05 0.32
CA PHE A 21 -7.32 -4.79 0.77
C PHE A 21 -7.58 -3.82 -0.40
N ILE A 22 -6.62 -3.65 -1.31
CA ILE A 22 -6.76 -2.82 -2.52
C ILE A 22 -7.97 -3.28 -3.34
N TYR A 23 -8.11 -4.58 -3.55
CA TYR A 23 -9.25 -5.17 -4.26
C TYR A 23 -10.58 -4.90 -3.54
N GLN A 24 -10.63 -5.07 -2.21
CA GLN A 24 -11.83 -4.79 -1.40
C GLN A 24 -12.27 -3.33 -1.47
N CYS A 25 -11.31 -2.40 -1.47
CA CYS A 25 -11.59 -0.97 -1.59
C CYS A 25 -11.93 -0.53 -3.04
N GLY A 26 -11.78 -1.42 -4.02
CA GLY A 26 -12.06 -1.12 -5.43
C GLY A 26 -11.06 -0.15 -6.08
N TYR A 27 -9.88 0.03 -5.48
CA TYR A 27 -8.85 0.90 -6.04
C TYR A 27 -8.01 0.16 -7.08
N ARG A 28 -7.57 0.89 -8.11
CA ARG A 28 -6.64 0.39 -9.12
C ARG A 28 -5.25 0.91 -8.85
N PHE A 29 -4.41 0.05 -8.28
CA PHE A 29 -2.99 0.32 -8.10
C PHE A 29 -2.19 -0.27 -9.25
N LYS A 30 -1.17 0.47 -9.69
CA LYS A 30 -0.07 -0.05 -10.49
C LYS A 30 0.97 -0.64 -9.53
N THR A 31 1.36 -1.88 -9.79
CA THR A 31 2.42 -2.58 -9.04
C THR A 31 3.67 -2.70 -9.89
N GLU A 32 4.82 -2.33 -9.35
CA GLU A 32 6.12 -2.41 -10.03
C GLU A 32 7.15 -3.05 -9.11
N ARG A 33 7.82 -4.11 -9.58
CA ARG A 33 8.89 -4.76 -8.81
C ARG A 33 10.20 -4.00 -9.04
N THR A 34 10.80 -3.56 -7.94
CA THR A 34 12.06 -2.79 -7.90
C THR A 34 13.10 -3.54 -7.08
N THR A 35 14.35 -3.09 -7.10
CA THR A 35 15.40 -3.65 -6.23
C THR A 35 15.10 -3.46 -4.74
N ALA A 36 14.35 -2.43 -4.37
CA ALA A 36 13.95 -2.17 -2.99
C ALA A 36 12.76 -3.04 -2.54
N GLY A 37 11.96 -3.57 -3.46
CA GLY A 37 10.70 -4.24 -3.15
C GLY A 37 9.61 -3.98 -4.19
N ILE A 38 8.35 -4.16 -3.81
CA ILE A 38 7.19 -3.92 -4.68
C ILE A 38 6.65 -2.52 -4.43
N LYS A 39 6.72 -1.66 -5.44
CA LYS A 39 6.13 -0.32 -5.42
C LYS A 39 4.68 -0.39 -5.86
N TYR A 40 3.81 0.20 -5.06
CA TYR A 40 2.39 0.40 -5.32
C TYR A 40 2.17 1.88 -5.61
N SER A 41 1.46 2.20 -6.70
CA SER A 41 1.08 3.58 -7.00
C SER A 41 -0.34 3.69 -7.55
N CYS A 42 -1.07 4.72 -7.14
CA CYS A 42 -2.40 5.02 -7.67
C CYS A 42 -2.67 6.54 -7.68
N GLN A 43 -3.76 6.93 -8.33
CA GLN A 43 -4.27 8.29 -8.24
C GLN A 43 -5.56 8.30 -7.43
N PHE A 44 -5.57 9.09 -6.35
CA PHE A 44 -6.79 9.40 -5.61
C PHE A 44 -7.47 10.65 -6.16
N ASN A 45 -8.80 10.67 -6.06
CA ASN A 45 -9.65 11.76 -6.52
C ASN A 45 -9.57 12.99 -5.60
N ASN A 46 -9.40 12.75 -4.29
CA ASN A 46 -9.30 13.79 -3.27
C ASN A 46 -8.43 13.31 -2.10
N GLU A 47 -8.11 14.22 -1.18
CA GLU A 47 -7.28 13.91 -0.01
C GLU A 47 -8.00 13.01 1.01
N GLU A 48 -9.32 13.15 1.15
CA GLU A 48 -10.15 12.35 2.06
C GLU A 48 -10.03 10.85 1.74
N THR A 49 -10.28 10.46 0.49
CA THR A 49 -10.18 9.07 0.03
C THR A 49 -8.76 8.51 0.15
N LYS A 50 -7.73 9.34 -0.08
CA LYS A 50 -6.33 8.95 0.19
C LYS A 50 -6.14 8.62 1.67
N ASN A 51 -6.59 9.51 2.57
CA ASN A 51 -6.38 9.35 4.00
C ASN A 51 -7.19 8.18 4.58
N GLU A 52 -8.41 7.95 4.07
CA GLU A 52 -9.20 6.76 4.42
C GLU A 52 -8.50 5.47 3.99
N PHE A 53 -7.96 5.42 2.78
CA PHE A 53 -7.18 4.28 2.31
C PHE A 53 -5.92 4.06 3.15
N ASP A 54 -5.13 5.12 3.38
CA ASP A 54 -3.87 5.05 4.13
C ASP A 54 -4.09 4.56 5.57
N LYS A 55 -5.16 5.05 6.21
CA LYS A 55 -5.59 4.56 7.53
C LYS A 55 -6.02 3.10 7.47
N GLY A 56 -6.86 2.73 6.51
CA GLY A 56 -7.34 1.35 6.36
C GLY A 56 -6.19 0.36 6.07
N LEU A 57 -5.22 0.77 5.26
CA LEU A 57 -4.02 -0.01 4.98
C LEU A 57 -3.15 -0.18 6.24
N SER A 58 -3.00 0.88 7.03
CA SER A 58 -2.28 0.84 8.30
C SER A 58 -2.97 -0.03 9.35
N ASP A 59 -4.31 -0.04 9.40
CA ASP A 59 -5.10 -0.93 10.25
C ASP A 59 -5.01 -2.40 9.81
N LYS A 60 -4.99 -2.65 8.49
CA LYS A 60 -4.91 -4.02 7.92
C LYS A 60 -3.52 -4.60 8.00
N VAL A 61 -2.50 -3.79 7.80
CA VAL A 61 -1.10 -4.22 7.72
C VAL A 61 -0.23 -3.29 8.58
N PRO A 62 -0.43 -3.24 9.91
CA PRO A 62 0.33 -2.35 10.79
C PRO A 62 1.83 -2.67 10.77
N GLU A 63 2.17 -3.94 10.60
CA GLU A 63 3.54 -4.44 10.53
C GLU A 63 4.30 -3.95 9.28
N LEU A 64 3.60 -3.50 8.23
CA LEU A 64 4.23 -2.86 7.08
C LEU A 64 4.96 -1.57 7.49
N TRP A 65 4.35 -0.83 8.42
CA TRP A 65 4.80 0.48 8.89
C TRP A 65 5.60 0.42 10.19
N GLN A 66 5.56 -0.70 10.91
CA GLN A 66 6.42 -0.92 12.05
C GLN A 66 7.80 -1.39 11.57
N ASN A 67 8.79 -0.49 11.63
CA ASN A 67 10.20 -0.70 12.02
C ASN A 67 11.14 0.31 11.34
N GLU A 68 11.46 1.39 12.06
CA GLU A 68 12.83 1.87 12.25
C GLU A 68 13.00 2.11 13.77
N GLN A 69 13.50 1.10 14.51
CA GLN A 69 14.16 1.27 15.81
C GLN A 69 15.63 0.88 15.64
#